data_AF-A0A0F9FZN8-F1
#
_entry.id   AF-A0A0F9FZN8-F1
#
_cell.length_a   1.000
_cell.length_b   1.000
_cell.length_c   1.000
_cell.angle_alpha   90.00
_cell.angle_beta   90.00
_cell.angle_gamma   90.00
#
_symmetry.space_group_name_H-M   'P 1'
#
loop_
_entity.id
_entity.type
_entity.pdbx_description
1 polymer ?
#
loop_
_entity_poly.entity_id
_entity_poly.type
_entity_poly.pdbx_seq_one_letter_code
_entity_poly.pdbx_strand_id
1 'polypeptide(L)'
;MHTCTICQKKYTYNYKDTKGHTKTKCNSCLANQRRFRRKERALEYKGRKCEICSYDKCRRALNFHHKDETKKNFGISGAHTRSWDEIQKELDKCTLVCSNCHMEIHAKLENYTYSQNLKIPEPEKKIRKTRKCQRCDKEFKVYSKSTRFCSQKCYRTDISKAPEKHILEELVWSIPSTQLAKQFGVSDTAIKKWCRKYGIKKPGRGYWRKIETSNPSKFT
;
A
#
# COMPACT_ATOMS: atom_id res chain seq x y z
N MET A 1 -15.29 -25.46 17.23
CA MET A 1 -14.71 -24.36 16.40
C MET A 1 -13.20 -24.58 16.33
N HIS A 2 -12.60 -24.52 15.14
CA HIS A 2 -11.19 -24.86 14.91
C HIS A 2 -10.39 -23.61 14.52
N THR A 3 -9.08 -23.64 14.77
CA THR A 3 -8.15 -22.57 14.38
C THR A 3 -7.21 -23.07 13.30
N CYS A 4 -7.08 -22.33 12.20
CA CYS A 4 -6.21 -22.74 11.11
C CYS A 4 -4.73 -22.55 11.50
N THR A 5 -3.93 -23.61 11.39
CA THR A 5 -2.48 -23.59 11.67
C THR A 5 -1.66 -22.67 10.75
N ILE A 6 -2.23 -22.22 9.62
CA ILE A 6 -1.52 -21.39 8.62
C ILE A 6 -1.86 -19.91 8.78
N CYS A 7 -3.15 -19.56 8.83
CA CYS A 7 -3.60 -18.17 8.88
C CYS A 7 -4.24 -17.76 10.21
N GLN A 8 -4.26 -18.66 11.20
CA GLN A 8 -4.84 -18.46 12.54
C GLN A 8 -6.33 -18.08 12.57
N LYS A 9 -7.01 -18.11 11.41
CA LYS A 9 -8.44 -17.85 11.31
C LYS A 9 -9.25 -18.98 11.97
N LYS A 10 -10.26 -18.60 12.76
CA LYS A 10 -11.27 -19.52 13.29
C LYS A 10 -12.23 -19.97 12.18
N TYR A 11 -12.55 -21.26 12.12
CA TYR A 11 -13.51 -21.83 11.16
C TYR A 11 -14.25 -23.02 11.76
N THR A 12 -15.41 -23.33 11.19
CA THR A 12 -16.20 -24.49 11.57
C THR A 12 -15.75 -25.69 10.73
N TYR A 13 -15.48 -26.82 11.39
CA TYR A 13 -15.24 -28.09 10.74
C TYR A 13 -16.44 -28.98 11.01
N ASN A 14 -17.05 -29.53 9.96
CA ASN A 14 -18.12 -30.51 10.06
C ASN A 14 -17.67 -31.79 9.34
N TYR A 15 -17.65 -32.92 10.06
CA TYR A 15 -17.26 -34.20 9.45
C TYR A 15 -18.22 -34.64 8.34
N LYS A 16 -19.50 -34.22 8.40
CA LYS A 16 -20.53 -34.52 7.40
C LYS A 16 -20.46 -33.62 6.16
N ASP A 17 -19.74 -32.50 6.21
CA ASP A 17 -19.56 -31.57 5.09
C ASP A 17 -18.10 -31.09 5.04
N THR A 18 -17.19 -31.97 4.64
CA THR A 18 -15.74 -31.72 4.57
C THR A 18 -15.34 -30.99 3.28
N LYS A 19 -16.12 -29.99 2.85
CA LYS A 19 -15.80 -29.18 1.65
C LYS A 19 -14.49 -28.41 1.82
N GLY A 20 -13.38 -29.06 1.46
CA GLY A 20 -12.06 -28.47 1.25
C GLY A 20 -11.27 -28.06 2.50
N HIS A 21 -11.81 -28.24 3.71
CA HIS A 21 -11.15 -27.92 4.99
C HIS A 21 -10.82 -29.19 5.80
N THR A 22 -9.80 -29.13 6.66
CA THR A 22 -9.43 -30.23 7.58
C THR A 22 -9.64 -29.80 9.03
N LYS A 23 -9.36 -30.67 10.02
CA LYS A 23 -9.40 -30.30 11.45
C LYS A 23 -8.36 -29.21 11.83
N THR A 24 -7.33 -29.02 11.01
CA THR A 24 -6.18 -28.14 11.30
C THR A 24 -5.96 -27.02 10.29
N LYS A 25 -6.56 -27.09 9.10
CA LYS A 25 -6.39 -26.11 8.03
C LYS A 25 -7.73 -25.72 7.41
N CYS A 26 -7.94 -24.41 7.22
CA CYS A 26 -9.11 -23.89 6.54
C CYS A 26 -9.05 -24.13 5.02
N ASN A 27 -10.21 -24.05 4.36
CA ASN A 27 -10.33 -24.29 2.92
C ASN A 27 -9.44 -23.38 2.08
N SER A 28 -9.41 -22.08 2.37
CA SER A 28 -8.60 -21.10 1.62
C SER A 28 -7.11 -21.43 1.67
N CYS A 29 -6.57 -21.80 2.84
CA CYS A 29 -5.16 -22.16 2.97
C CYS A 29 -4.83 -23.46 2.23
N LEU A 30 -5.71 -24.47 2.29
CA LEU A 30 -5.53 -25.72 1.55
C LEU A 30 -5.61 -25.49 0.03
N ALA A 31 -6.58 -24.71 -0.43
CA ALA A 31 -6.68 -24.34 -1.84
C ALA A 31 -5.41 -23.62 -2.30
N ASN A 32 -4.94 -22.62 -1.56
CA ASN A 32 -3.70 -21.90 -1.88
C ASN A 32 -2.46 -22.81 -1.90
N GLN A 33 -2.34 -23.75 -0.96
CA GLN A 33 -1.27 -24.75 -0.98
C GLN A 33 -1.31 -25.63 -2.23
N ARG A 34 -2.50 -26.09 -2.65
CA ARG A 34 -2.66 -26.87 -3.89
C ARG A 34 -2.27 -26.04 -5.12
N ARG A 35 -2.71 -24.78 -5.20
CA ARG A 35 -2.38 -23.86 -6.30
C ARG A 35 -0.88 -23.60 -6.38
N PHE A 36 -0.24 -23.35 -5.23
CA PHE A 36 1.20 -23.15 -5.13
C PHE A 36 1.98 -24.37 -5.61
N ARG A 37 1.69 -25.56 -5.08
CA ARG A 37 2.33 -26.82 -5.49
C ARG A 37 2.15 -27.10 -6.98
N ARG A 38 0.97 -26.81 -7.53
CA ARG A 38 0.69 -26.98 -8.96
C ARG A 38 1.54 -26.03 -9.81
N LYS A 39 1.61 -24.74 -9.43
CA LYS A 39 2.44 -23.75 -10.13
C LYS A 39 3.91 -24.15 -10.08
N GLU A 40 4.43 -24.55 -8.92
CA GLU A 40 5.83 -24.99 -8.78
C GLU A 40 6.16 -26.17 -9.69
N ARG A 41 5.30 -27.21 -9.71
CA ARG A 41 5.49 -28.37 -10.60
C ARG A 41 5.49 -27.97 -12.07
N ALA A 42 4.61 -27.05 -12.47
CA ALA A 42 4.56 -26.54 -13.85
C ALA A 42 5.80 -25.68 -14.20
N LEU A 43 6.33 -24.92 -13.25
CA LEU A 43 7.58 -24.17 -13.43
C LEU A 43 8.78 -25.11 -13.59
N GLU A 44 8.84 -26.18 -12.80
CA GLU A 44 9.89 -27.20 -12.89
C GLU A 44 9.88 -27.89 -14.26
N TYR A 45 8.70 -28.27 -14.75
CA TYR A 45 8.55 -28.84 -16.09
C TYR A 45 9.05 -27.91 -17.20
N LYS A 46 8.84 -26.59 -17.06
CA LYS A 46 9.24 -25.58 -18.06
C LYS A 46 10.62 -24.96 -17.82
N GLY A 47 11.42 -25.49 -16.88
CA GLY A 47 12.80 -25.06 -16.66
C GLY A 47 13.02 -23.84 -15.75
N ARG A 48 11.98 -23.35 -15.05
CA ARG A 48 12.02 -22.32 -13.98
C ARG A 48 12.59 -20.95 -14.34
N LYS A 49 12.88 -20.68 -15.62
CA LYS A 49 13.40 -19.39 -16.10
C LYS A 49 12.59 -18.88 -17.27
N CYS A 50 12.58 -17.57 -17.47
CA CYS A 50 11.98 -16.98 -18.65
C CYS A 50 12.73 -17.44 -19.92
N GLU A 51 12.00 -17.94 -20.91
CA GLU A 51 12.57 -18.40 -22.18
C GLU A 51 13.09 -17.24 -23.05
N ILE A 52 12.69 -16.00 -22.78
CA ILE A 52 13.09 -14.80 -23.55
C ILE A 52 14.30 -14.10 -22.92
N CYS A 53 14.21 -13.71 -21.64
CA CYS A 53 15.24 -12.91 -20.97
C CYS A 53 15.97 -13.67 -19.84
N SER A 54 15.75 -14.97 -19.69
CA SER A 54 16.37 -15.82 -18.66
C SER A 54 16.07 -15.44 -17.21
N TYR A 55 15.15 -14.52 -16.94
CA TYR A 55 14.74 -14.16 -15.57
C TYR A 55 14.28 -15.38 -14.75
N ASP A 56 14.86 -15.56 -13.56
CA ASP A 56 14.60 -16.69 -12.65
C ASP A 56 14.50 -16.27 -11.16
N LYS A 57 14.70 -14.99 -10.84
CA LYS A 57 14.77 -14.47 -9.45
C LYS A 57 13.48 -14.67 -8.65
N CYS A 58 12.32 -14.55 -9.29
CA CYS A 58 11.02 -14.67 -8.61
C CYS A 58 10.06 -15.57 -9.38
N ARG A 59 9.80 -16.76 -8.84
CA ARG A 59 8.86 -17.76 -9.38
C ARG A 59 7.45 -17.23 -9.57
N ARG A 60 7.02 -16.28 -8.71
CA ARG A 60 5.71 -15.64 -8.83
C ARG A 60 5.59 -14.74 -10.04
N ALA A 61 6.68 -14.13 -10.49
CA ALA A 61 6.72 -13.24 -11.65
C ALA A 61 6.83 -13.98 -12.99
N LEU A 62 6.90 -15.32 -12.96
CA LEU A 62 6.83 -16.16 -14.15
C LEU A 62 5.38 -16.52 -14.48
N ASN A 63 5.05 -16.48 -15.76
CA ASN A 63 3.74 -16.68 -16.35
C ASN A 63 3.83 -17.63 -17.54
N PHE A 64 2.79 -18.44 -17.73
CA PHE A 64 2.65 -19.32 -18.90
C PHE A 64 1.87 -18.57 -19.97
N HIS A 65 2.55 -18.21 -21.05
CA HIS A 65 1.96 -17.57 -22.22
C HIS A 65 1.68 -18.64 -23.27
N HIS A 66 0.47 -18.69 -23.85
CA HIS A 66 0.20 -19.65 -24.92
C HIS A 66 0.82 -19.13 -26.20
N LYS A 67 1.53 -19.98 -26.96
CA LYS A 67 2.13 -19.57 -28.24
C LYS A 67 1.10 -19.17 -29.29
N ASP A 68 -0.10 -19.72 -29.16
CA ASP A 68 -1.25 -19.49 -30.03
C ASP A 68 -2.52 -19.55 -29.16
N GLU A 69 -3.15 -18.39 -28.92
CA GLU A 69 -4.36 -18.28 -28.11
C GLU A 69 -5.54 -19.10 -28.63
N THR A 70 -5.57 -19.45 -29.93
CA THR A 70 -6.67 -20.20 -30.55
C THR A 70 -6.58 -21.70 -30.29
N LYS A 71 -5.37 -22.20 -30.00
CA LYS A 71 -5.11 -23.64 -29.78
C LYS A 71 -5.17 -24.06 -28.30
N LYS A 72 -5.45 -23.12 -27.40
CA LYS A 72 -5.56 -23.39 -25.97
C LYS A 72 -6.88 -24.12 -25.67
N ASN A 73 -6.80 -25.15 -24.85
CA ASN A 73 -7.99 -25.82 -24.30
C ASN A 73 -8.45 -25.12 -23.02
N PHE A 74 -7.52 -24.62 -22.21
CA PHE A 74 -7.82 -23.96 -20.93
C PHE A 74 -6.64 -23.13 -20.43
N GLY A 75 -6.92 -22.16 -19.55
CA GLY A 75 -5.86 -21.39 -18.90
C GLY A 75 -5.13 -22.20 -17.81
N ILE A 76 -3.79 -22.24 -17.85
CA ILE A 76 -2.94 -22.91 -16.85
C ILE A 76 -3.22 -22.40 -15.42
N SER A 77 -3.48 -21.09 -15.28
CA SER A 77 -3.78 -20.47 -13.97
C SER A 77 -5.07 -21.00 -13.32
N GLY A 78 -6.02 -21.54 -14.10
CA GLY A 78 -7.29 -22.07 -13.60
C GLY A 78 -7.37 -23.60 -13.54
N ALA A 79 -6.36 -24.32 -14.06
CA ALA A 79 -6.39 -25.78 -14.27
C ALA A 79 -6.20 -26.62 -12.99
N HIS A 80 -6.61 -26.14 -11.82
CA HIS A 80 -6.25 -26.75 -10.54
C HIS A 80 -6.89 -28.13 -10.28
N THR A 81 -8.05 -28.38 -10.87
CA THR A 81 -8.85 -29.61 -10.73
C THR A 81 -8.57 -30.66 -11.80
N ARG A 82 -7.75 -30.33 -12.82
CA ARG A 82 -7.42 -31.25 -13.91
C ARG A 82 -6.31 -32.23 -13.52
N SER A 83 -6.25 -33.33 -14.27
CA SER A 83 -5.16 -34.30 -14.17
C SER A 83 -3.82 -33.64 -14.54
N TRP A 84 -2.71 -34.22 -14.08
CA TRP A 84 -1.39 -33.71 -14.46
C TRP A 84 -1.13 -33.87 -15.95
N ASP A 85 -1.56 -34.98 -16.54
CA ASP A 85 -1.30 -35.29 -17.96
C ASP A 85 -1.99 -34.30 -18.90
N GLU A 86 -3.23 -33.90 -18.60
CA GLU A 86 -3.90 -32.82 -19.34
C GLU A 86 -3.18 -31.49 -19.19
N ILE A 87 -2.71 -31.16 -17.99
CA ILE A 87 -1.98 -29.92 -17.73
C ILE A 87 -0.65 -29.92 -18.49
N GLN A 88 0.05 -31.06 -18.52
CA GLN A 88 1.31 -31.19 -19.24
C GLN A 88 1.13 -30.95 -20.74
N LYS A 89 0.11 -31.59 -21.35
CA LYS A 89 -0.27 -31.35 -22.76
C LYS A 89 -0.57 -29.89 -23.06
N GLU A 90 -1.15 -29.16 -22.11
CA GLU A 90 -1.43 -27.73 -22.27
C GLU A 90 -0.17 -26.86 -22.04
N LEU A 91 0.71 -27.25 -21.10
CA LEU A 91 1.98 -26.58 -20.87
C LEU A 91 2.92 -26.67 -22.08
N ASP A 92 2.84 -27.73 -22.87
CA ASP A 92 3.62 -27.90 -24.11
C ASP A 92 3.26 -26.84 -25.17
N LYS A 93 2.02 -26.33 -25.13
CA LYS A 93 1.54 -25.21 -25.96
C LYS A 93 1.94 -23.84 -25.41
N CYS A 94 2.51 -23.79 -24.21
CA CYS A 94 2.90 -22.56 -23.54
C CYS A 94 4.42 -22.30 -23.61
N THR A 95 4.78 -21.03 -23.54
CA THR A 95 6.13 -20.52 -23.31
C THR A 95 6.18 -19.92 -21.91
N LEU A 96 7.23 -20.23 -21.13
CA LEU A 96 7.42 -19.65 -19.80
C LEU A 96 8.11 -18.29 -19.91
N VAL A 97 7.43 -17.24 -19.47
CA VAL A 97 7.91 -15.85 -19.60
C VAL A 97 7.78 -15.06 -18.30
N CYS A 98 8.65 -14.08 -18.06
CA CYS A 98 8.48 -13.15 -16.95
C CYS A 98 7.34 -12.16 -17.24
N SER A 99 6.83 -11.48 -16.21
CA SER A 99 5.74 -10.50 -16.37
C SER A 99 6.05 -9.43 -17.42
N ASN A 100 7.28 -8.94 -17.52
CA ASN A 100 7.64 -7.91 -18.50
C ASN A 100 7.57 -8.45 -19.93
N CYS A 101 8.26 -9.57 -20.20
CA CYS A 101 8.21 -10.21 -21.52
C CYS A 101 6.78 -10.66 -21.88
N HIS A 102 5.98 -11.10 -20.91
CA HIS A 102 4.58 -11.43 -21.14
C HIS A 102 3.79 -10.22 -21.64
N MET A 103 3.97 -9.05 -21.01
CA MET A 103 3.33 -7.81 -21.45
C MET A 103 3.83 -7.37 -22.84
N GLU A 104 5.13 -7.50 -23.11
CA GLU A 104 5.70 -7.17 -24.42
C GLU A 104 5.14 -8.04 -25.54
N ILE A 105 4.89 -9.33 -25.28
CA ILE A 105 4.26 -10.22 -26.28
C ILE A 105 2.85 -9.73 -26.59
N HIS A 106 2.02 -9.45 -25.58
CA HIS A 106 0.68 -8.90 -25.80
C HIS A 106 0.74 -7.56 -26.54
N ALA A 107 1.67 -6.68 -26.17
CA ALA A 107 1.83 -5.38 -26.82
C ALA A 107 2.23 -5.49 -28.31
N LYS A 108 3.07 -6.48 -28.67
CA LYS A 108 3.47 -6.76 -30.05
C LYS A 108 2.32 -7.37 -30.87
N LEU A 109 1.53 -8.26 -30.26
CA LEU A 109 0.33 -8.83 -30.88
C LEU A 109 -0.78 -7.79 -31.07
N GLU A 110 -0.90 -6.83 -30.15
CA GLU A 110 -1.87 -5.73 -30.21
C GLU A 110 -1.44 -4.59 -31.14
N ASN A 111 -0.25 -4.68 -31.74
CA ASN A 111 0.18 -3.79 -32.81
C ASN A 111 0.03 -2.30 -32.44
N TYR A 112 0.35 -1.89 -31.20
CA TYR A 112 0.50 -0.49 -30.75
C TYR A 112 -0.51 0.53 -31.31
N THR A 113 -1.76 0.13 -31.57
CA THR A 113 -2.80 1.02 -32.13
C THR A 113 -3.38 1.94 -31.06
N TYR A 114 -3.19 1.60 -29.78
CA TYR A 114 -3.70 2.35 -28.65
C TYR A 114 -3.06 3.74 -28.49
N SER A 115 -1.76 3.91 -28.81
CA SER A 115 -1.10 5.23 -28.67
C SER A 115 -1.35 6.17 -29.85
N GLN A 116 -1.64 5.62 -31.04
CA GLN A 116 -1.76 6.40 -32.27
C GLN A 116 -3.18 6.96 -32.50
N ASN A 117 -4.21 6.34 -31.91
CA ASN A 117 -5.61 6.73 -32.12
C ASN A 117 -6.38 7.10 -30.84
N LEU A 118 -5.72 7.18 -29.69
CA LEU A 118 -6.31 7.86 -28.53
C LEU A 118 -6.40 9.36 -28.83
N LYS A 119 -7.49 9.78 -29.46
CA LYS A 119 -8.06 11.11 -29.19
C LYS A 119 -8.48 11.09 -27.72
N ILE A 120 -7.53 11.31 -26.81
CA ILE A 120 -7.88 11.69 -25.44
C ILE A 120 -8.69 12.99 -25.62
N PRO A 121 -10.01 12.99 -25.38
CA PRO A 121 -10.75 14.24 -25.48
C PRO A 121 -10.04 15.23 -24.57
N GLU A 122 -9.70 16.41 -25.10
CA GLU A 122 -9.14 17.46 -24.26
C GLU A 122 -10.06 17.60 -23.05
N PRO A 123 -9.54 17.43 -21.81
CA PRO A 123 -10.40 17.49 -20.65
C PRO A 123 -11.08 18.84 -20.66
N GLU A 124 -12.42 18.84 -20.78
CA GLU A 124 -13.21 20.06 -20.83
C GLU A 124 -12.70 21.02 -19.74
N LYS A 125 -12.32 22.23 -20.15
CA LYS A 125 -11.67 23.22 -19.28
C LYS A 125 -12.62 23.56 -18.12
N LYS A 126 -12.50 22.82 -17.01
CA LYS A 126 -13.31 23.05 -15.81
C LYS A 126 -13.14 24.51 -15.37
N ILE A 127 -14.25 25.25 -15.32
CA ILE A 127 -14.26 26.67 -14.99
C ILE A 127 -13.59 26.89 -13.63
N ARG A 128 -12.51 27.68 -13.63
CA ARG A 128 -11.74 28.00 -12.42
C ARG A 128 -12.47 29.11 -11.65
N LYS A 129 -12.93 28.83 -10.43
CA LYS A 129 -13.49 29.85 -9.52
C LYS A 129 -12.38 30.50 -8.71
N THR A 130 -12.48 31.79 -8.45
CA THR A 130 -11.58 32.48 -7.52
C THR A 130 -12.07 32.26 -6.08
N ARG A 131 -11.16 31.95 -5.16
CA ARG A 131 -11.42 31.85 -3.72
C ARG A 131 -10.28 32.47 -2.92
N LYS A 132 -10.58 32.89 -1.70
CA LYS A 132 -9.57 33.30 -0.71
C LYS A 132 -9.09 32.08 0.08
N CYS A 133 -7.78 32.01 0.28
CA CYS A 133 -7.13 30.98 1.09
C CYS A 133 -7.49 31.16 2.56
N GLN A 134 -7.97 30.11 3.23
CA GLN A 134 -8.34 30.18 4.66
C GLN A 134 -7.17 30.48 5.63
N ARG A 135 -5.92 30.44 5.15
CA ARG A 135 -4.73 30.63 6.00
C ARG A 135 -4.00 31.95 5.79
N CYS A 136 -3.98 32.46 4.55
CA CYS A 136 -3.18 33.63 4.17
C CYS A 136 -3.95 34.64 3.34
N ASP A 137 -5.27 34.45 3.20
CA ASP A 137 -6.22 35.31 2.47
C ASP A 137 -5.92 35.57 0.99
N LYS A 138 -4.83 35.01 0.46
CA LYS A 138 -4.46 35.08 -0.95
C LYS A 138 -5.58 34.52 -1.82
N GLU A 139 -5.97 35.31 -2.82
CA GLU A 139 -6.90 34.87 -3.85
C GLU A 139 -6.23 33.89 -4.82
N PHE A 140 -6.92 32.79 -5.12
CA PHE A 140 -6.41 31.74 -6.00
C PHE A 140 -7.53 31.04 -6.75
N LYS A 141 -7.17 30.50 -7.92
CA LYS A 141 -8.08 29.80 -8.83
C LYS A 141 -8.22 28.33 -8.43
N VAL A 142 -9.45 27.84 -8.27
CA VAL A 142 -9.75 26.46 -7.90
C VAL A 142 -10.72 25.79 -8.87
N TYR A 143 -10.55 24.48 -9.02
CA TYR A 143 -11.47 23.64 -9.78
C TYR A 143 -12.56 23.03 -8.90
N SER A 144 -12.23 22.72 -7.64
CA SER A 144 -13.17 22.15 -6.68
C SER A 144 -13.60 23.18 -5.63
N LYS A 145 -14.91 23.23 -5.35
CA LYS A 145 -15.49 24.01 -4.24
C LYS A 145 -15.00 23.55 -2.86
N SER A 146 -14.39 22.37 -2.73
CA SER A 146 -13.81 21.90 -1.47
C SER A 146 -12.37 22.40 -1.24
N THR A 147 -11.74 23.05 -2.23
CA THR A 147 -10.36 23.54 -2.11
C THR A 147 -10.33 24.81 -1.27
N ARG A 148 -9.63 24.77 -0.13
CA ARG A 148 -9.61 25.83 0.91
C ARG A 148 -8.28 26.59 1.00
N PHE A 149 -7.20 26.02 0.47
CA PHE A 149 -5.85 26.57 0.60
C PHE A 149 -5.20 26.78 -0.76
N CYS A 150 -4.47 27.89 -0.91
CA CYS A 150 -3.79 28.25 -2.15
C CYS A 150 -2.57 27.38 -2.47
N SER A 151 -2.07 26.62 -1.49
CA SER A 151 -0.92 25.74 -1.64
C SER A 151 -0.89 24.64 -0.58
N GLN A 152 -0.11 23.58 -0.86
CA GLN A 152 0.18 22.54 0.12
C GLN A 152 0.85 23.08 1.38
N LYS A 153 1.62 24.18 1.25
CA LYS A 153 2.22 24.88 2.39
C LYS A 153 1.15 25.45 3.31
N CYS A 154 0.16 26.15 2.76
CA CYS A 154 -0.95 26.71 3.54
C CYS A 154 -1.78 25.61 4.22
N TYR A 155 -2.12 24.53 3.50
CA TYR A 155 -2.81 23.38 4.07
C TYR A 155 -2.04 22.74 5.23
N ARG A 156 -0.74 22.46 5.05
CA ARG A 156 0.10 21.85 6.09
C ARG A 156 0.29 22.76 7.29
N THR A 157 0.31 24.07 7.06
CA THR A 157 0.48 25.07 8.13
C THR A 157 -0.81 25.24 8.91
N ASP A 158 -1.96 25.15 8.26
CA ASP A 158 -3.28 25.16 8.91
C ASP A 158 -3.48 23.90 9.78
N ILE A 159 -3.12 22.72 9.25
CA ILE A 159 -3.13 21.48 10.01
C ILE A 159 -2.13 21.49 11.16
N SER A 160 -1.01 22.21 11.00
CA SER A 160 -0.09 22.39 12.12
C SER A 160 -0.77 23.29 13.15
N LYS A 161 -1.31 22.68 14.21
CA LYS A 161 -1.75 23.35 15.44
C LYS A 161 -0.61 24.07 16.20
N ALA A 162 0.50 24.34 15.51
CA ALA A 162 1.69 24.94 16.08
C ALA A 162 1.41 26.42 16.38
N PRO A 163 1.56 26.86 17.63
CA PRO A 163 1.43 28.28 17.94
C PRO A 163 2.60 29.08 17.34
N GLU A 164 2.55 30.40 17.49
CA GLU A 164 3.65 31.28 17.10
C GLU A 164 4.94 30.97 17.87
N LYS A 165 6.09 31.37 17.32
CA LYS A 165 7.40 31.04 17.89
C LYS A 165 7.54 31.49 19.35
N HIS A 166 7.19 32.74 19.64
CA HIS A 166 7.36 33.31 20.99
C HIS A 166 6.47 32.59 22.02
N ILE A 167 5.20 32.34 21.66
CA ILE A 167 4.24 31.59 22.48
C ILE A 167 4.76 30.17 22.75
N LEU A 168 5.29 29.50 21.73
CA LEU A 168 5.82 28.14 21.91
C LEU A 168 7.04 28.11 22.84
N GLU A 169 7.90 29.14 22.75
CA GLU A 169 9.08 29.24 23.60
C GLU A 169 8.69 29.38 25.07
N GLU A 170 7.77 30.29 25.39
CA GLU A 170 7.24 30.46 26.73
C GLU A 170 6.60 29.18 27.28
N LEU A 171 5.72 28.54 26.49
CA LEU A 171 5.01 27.32 26.90
C LEU A 171 5.94 26.14 27.19
N VAL A 172 7.03 26.00 26.43
CA VAL A 172 7.98 24.88 26.58
C VAL A 172 8.86 25.05 27.84
N TRP A 173 8.98 26.26 28.36
CA TRP A 173 9.68 26.59 29.61
C TRP A 173 8.74 26.73 30.82
N SER A 174 7.42 26.74 30.61
CA SER A 174 6.43 26.79 31.69
C SER A 174 5.88 25.41 32.08
N ILE A 175 5.67 24.51 31.11
CA ILE A 175 5.14 23.16 31.37
C ILE A 175 5.89 22.06 30.58
N PRO A 176 5.90 20.80 31.09
CA PRO A 176 6.46 19.67 30.38
C PRO A 176 5.84 19.47 29.00
N SER A 177 6.66 19.11 28.00
CA SER A 177 6.20 18.89 26.62
C SER A 177 5.11 17.82 26.49
N THR A 178 5.01 16.89 27.44
CA THR A 178 3.95 15.87 27.51
C THR A 178 2.60 16.46 27.90
N GLN A 179 2.56 17.41 28.85
CA GLN A 179 1.34 18.13 29.22
C GLN A 179 0.94 19.13 28.14
N LEU A 180 1.93 19.87 27.60
CA LEU A 180 1.72 20.78 26.47
C LEU A 180 1.12 20.06 25.26
N ALA A 181 1.60 18.85 24.95
CA ALA A 181 1.06 18.04 23.86
C ALA A 181 -0.43 17.70 24.05
N LYS A 182 -0.85 17.38 25.29
CA LYS A 182 -2.26 17.13 25.62
C LYS A 182 -3.12 18.37 25.39
N GLN A 183 -2.67 19.55 25.84
CA GLN A 183 -3.41 20.81 25.66
C GLN A 183 -3.66 21.13 24.19
N PHE A 184 -2.67 20.91 23.32
CA PHE A 184 -2.83 21.13 21.87
C PHE A 184 -3.50 19.95 21.14
N GLY A 185 -3.80 18.84 21.82
CA GLY A 185 -4.32 17.62 21.22
C GLY A 185 -3.40 17.09 20.12
N VAL A 186 -2.09 17.03 20.39
CA VAL A 186 -1.02 16.54 19.51
C VAL A 186 -0.10 15.57 20.27
N SER A 187 0.86 14.95 19.57
CA SER A 187 1.90 14.15 20.22
C SER A 187 3.05 15.03 20.75
N ASP A 188 3.75 14.55 21.77
CA ASP A 188 4.99 15.14 22.30
C ASP A 188 6.08 15.34 21.22
N THR A 189 6.11 14.44 20.24
CA THR A 189 6.96 14.50 19.05
C THR A 189 6.58 15.66 18.14
N ALA A 190 5.30 16.06 18.08
CA ALA A 190 4.87 17.25 17.36
C ALA A 190 5.46 18.52 18.00
N ILE A 191 5.39 18.64 19.33
CA ILE A 191 6.02 19.75 20.07
C ILE A 191 7.54 19.79 19.80
N LYS A 192 8.21 18.62 19.80
CA LYS A 192 9.65 18.54 19.45
C LYS A 192 9.92 19.03 18.02
N LYS A 193 9.10 18.65 17.05
CA LYS A 193 9.23 19.12 15.66
C LYS A 193 9.01 20.63 15.55
N TRP A 194 8.06 21.19 16.31
CA TRP A 194 7.82 22.64 16.34
C TRP A 194 9.01 23.40 16.91
N CYS A 195 9.56 22.99 18.06
CA CYS A 195 10.76 23.61 18.64
C CYS A 195 11.95 23.54 17.67
N ARG A 196 12.18 22.40 17.02
CA ARG A 196 13.25 22.24 16.02
C ARG A 196 13.04 23.17 14.82
N LYS A 197 11.80 23.33 14.35
CA LYS A 197 11.46 24.22 13.24
C LYS A 197 11.72 25.68 13.57
N TYR A 198 11.46 26.10 14.82
CA TYR A 198 11.66 27.48 15.26
C TYR A 198 13.04 27.77 15.87
N GLY A 199 13.88 26.75 16.04
CA GLY A 199 15.20 26.88 16.68
C GLY A 199 15.15 27.10 18.19
N ILE A 200 14.06 26.70 18.86
CA ILE A 200 13.86 26.89 20.31
C ILE A 200 14.63 25.82 21.09
N LYS A 201 15.46 26.24 22.04
CA LYS A 201 16.13 25.35 22.99
C LYS A 201 15.15 24.90 24.06
N LYS A 202 14.95 23.58 24.16
CA LYS A 202 14.07 22.99 25.18
C LYS A 202 14.84 22.80 26.50
N PRO A 203 14.14 22.75 27.65
CA PRO A 203 14.76 22.35 28.90
C PRO A 203 15.46 20.99 28.77
N GLY A 204 16.64 20.89 29.37
CA GLY A 204 17.48 19.69 29.32
C GLY A 204 16.80 18.46 29.93
N ARG A 205 17.33 17.26 29.63
CA ARG A 205 16.85 16.02 30.24
C ARG A 205 16.93 16.12 31.76
N GLY A 206 15.82 15.82 32.44
CA GLY A 206 15.73 15.88 33.91
C GLY A 206 15.42 17.27 34.49
N TYR A 207 15.37 18.35 33.69
CA TYR A 207 15.01 19.69 34.18
C TYR A 207 13.67 19.70 34.92
N TRP A 208 12.61 19.18 34.28
CA TRP A 208 11.29 19.14 34.87
C TRP A 208 11.20 18.24 36.12
N ARG A 209 11.96 17.13 36.16
CA ARG A 209 12.05 16.26 37.34
C ARG A 209 12.72 16.95 38.54
N LYS A 210 13.69 17.84 38.28
CA LYS A 210 14.32 18.68 39.33
C LYS A 210 13.36 19.75 39.87
N ILE A 211 12.52 20.33 39.01
CA ILE A 211 11.51 21.31 39.44
C ILE A 211 10.39 20.63 40.23
N GLU A 212 9.91 19.47 39.79
CA GLU A 212 8.88 18.69 40.48
C GLU A 212 9.29 18.31 41.91
N THR A 213 10.56 17.94 42.10
CA THR A 213 11.14 17.64 43.42
C THR A 213 11.36 18.88 44.29
N SER A 214 11.56 20.06 43.69
CA SER A 214 11.84 21.31 44.41
C SER A 214 10.60 22.18 44.66
N ASN A 215 9.54 22.01 43.87
CA ASN A 215 8.29 22.78 43.98
C ASN A 215 7.09 21.97 43.44
N PRO A 216 6.48 21.09 44.26
CA PRO A 216 5.46 20.15 43.82
C PRO A 216 4.14 20.81 43.37
N SER A 217 3.82 22.01 43.87
CA SER A 217 2.55 22.72 43.59
C SER A 217 2.42 23.26 42.16
N LYS A 218 3.49 23.18 41.34
CA LYS A 218 3.47 23.59 39.93
C LYS A 218 2.92 22.55 38.96
N PHE A 219 2.66 21.31 39.39
CA PHE A 219 2.30 20.19 38.50
C PHE A 219 0.98 19.48 38.85
N THR A 220 0.28 19.92 39.91
CA THR A 220 -1.09 19.54 40.27
C THR A 220 -2.10 20.33 39.45
#